data_AF-M4X133-F1
#
_entry.id   AF-M4X133-F1
#
_cell.length_a   1.000
_cell.length_b   1.000
_cell.length_c   1.000
_cell.angle_alpha   90.00
_cell.angle_beta   90.00
_cell.angle_gamma   90.00
#
_symmetry.space_group_name_H-M   'P 1'
#
loop_
_entity.id
_entity.type
_entity.pdbx_description
1 polymer ?
#
loop_
_entity_poly.entity_id
_entity_poly.type
_entity_poly.pdbx_seq_one_letter_code
_entity_poly.pdbx_strand_id
1 'polypeptide(L)' 'MTLLMFFGLLACAVACWRACRGDSFEQAALLPFADDPEAARRMTAATGRRCERVVQPLPEAPPPYRMRA' A
#
# COMPACT_ATOMS: atom_id res chain seq x y z
N MET A 1 -14.87 37.03 7.15
CA MET A 1 -15.47 35.77 6.68
C MET A 1 -14.59 35.09 5.62
N THR A 2 -14.28 35.75 4.49
CA THR A 2 -13.40 35.21 3.42
C THR A 2 -11.97 34.90 3.85
N LEU A 3 -11.35 35.74 4.68
CA LEU A 3 -9.99 35.52 5.18
C LEU A 3 -9.87 34.25 6.04
N LEU A 4 -10.83 34.03 6.94
CA LEU A 4 -10.90 32.83 7.79
C LEU A 4 -11.09 31.56 6.96
N MET A 5 -11.93 31.60 5.91
CA MET A 5 -12.09 30.47 5.00
C MET A 5 -10.79 30.16 4.24
N PHE A 6 -10.07 31.19 3.79
CA PHE A 6 -8.78 31.01 3.12
C PHE A 6 -7.75 30.34 4.03
N PHE A 7 -7.62 30.80 5.28
CA PHE A 7 -6.74 30.17 6.25
C PHE A 7 -7.16 28.74 6.59
N GLY A 8 -8.47 28.47 6.71
CA GLY A 8 -8.98 27.12 6.92
C GLY A 8 -8.65 26.17 5.76
N LEU A 9 -8.86 26.62 4.52
CA LEU A 9 -8.52 25.85 3.33
C LEU A 9 -7.02 25.59 3.24
N LEU A 10 -6.20 26.61 3.50
CA LEU A 10 -4.74 26.49 3.49
C LEU A 10 -4.25 25.49 4.55
N ALA A 11 -4.80 25.57 5.77
CA ALA A 11 -4.47 24.64 6.85
C ALA A 11 -4.84 23.19 6.49
N CYS A 12 -6.01 22.98 5.90
CA CYS A 12 -6.47 21.67 5.46
C CYS A 12 -5.58 21.10 4.34
N ALA A 13 -5.25 21.92 3.33
CA ALA A 13 -4.36 21.53 2.24
C ALA A 13 -2.96 21.15 2.75
N VAL A 14 -2.40 21.93 3.68
CA VAL A 14 -1.10 21.65 4.30
C VAL A 14 -1.14 20.38 5.14
N ALA A 15 -2.21 20.15 5.90
CA ALA A 15 -2.39 18.93 6.69
C ALA A 15 -2.47 17.69 5.80
N CYS A 16 -3.28 17.73 4.74
CA CYS A 16 -3.38 16.65 3.75
C CYS A 16 -2.05 16.40 3.06
N TRP A 17 -1.35 17.46 2.61
CA TRP A 17 -0.05 17.30 1.97
C TRP A 17 0.98 16.65 2.90
N ARG A 18 1.00 17.03 4.18
CA ARG A 18 1.87 16.39 5.18
C ARG A 18 1.53 14.92 5.42
N ALA A 19 0.24 14.58 5.48
CA ALA A 19 -0.20 13.20 5.68
C ALA A 19 0.13 12.30 4.47
N CYS A 20 -0.04 12.82 3.25
CA CYS A 20 0.19 12.05 2.02
C CYS A 20 1.66 11.98 1.58
N ARG A 21 2.54 12.85 2.10
CA ARG A 21 3.97 12.86 1.75
C ARG A 21 4.78 11.76 2.45
N GLY A 22 4.17 11.03 3.38
CA GLY A 22 4.86 9.95 4.10
C GLY A 22 5.09 8.71 3.24
N ASP A 23 6.15 7.96 3.60
CA ASP A 23 6.48 6.66 2.99
C ASP A 23 5.34 5.65 3.11
N SER A 24 4.37 5.87 4.01
CA SER A 24 3.18 5.04 4.18
C SER A 24 2.34 4.90 2.91
N PHE A 25 2.23 5.94 2.08
CA PHE A 25 1.49 5.86 0.83
C PHE A 25 2.24 5.03 -0.21
N GLU A 26 3.55 5.23 -0.29
CA GLU A 26 4.42 4.45 -1.18
C GLU A 26 4.41 2.97 -0.77
N GLN A 27 4.49 2.65 0.53
CA GLN A 27 4.37 1.29 1.03
C GLN A 27 2.97 0.69 0.76
N ALA A 28 1.90 1.48 0.86
CA ALA A 28 0.55 1.02 0.51
C ALA A 28 0.41 0.65 -0.97
N ALA A 29 1.11 1.36 -1.87
CA ALA A 29 1.16 1.02 -3.29
C ALA A 29 1.88 -0.31 -3.56
N LEU A 30 2.73 -0.78 -2.65
CA LEU A 30 3.46 -2.04 -2.77
C LEU A 30 2.70 -3.27 -2.21
N LEU A 31 1.52 -3.05 -1.62
CA LEU A 31 0.70 -4.11 -1.02
C LEU A 31 0.38 -5.29 -1.97
N PRO A 32 0.17 -5.11 -3.29
CA PRO A 32 -0.06 -6.23 -4.21
C PRO A 32 1.11 -7.21 -4.38
N PHE A 33 2.31 -6.84 -3.94
CA PHE A 33 3.51 -7.70 -4.00
C PHE A 33 3.90 -8.24 -2.63
N ALA A 34 3.19 -7.85 -1.56
CA ALA A 34 3.57 -8.12 -0.19
C ALA A 34 3.23 -9.55 0.26
N ASP A 35 2.52 -10.34 -0.53
CA ASP A 35 2.15 -11.73 -0.25
C ASP A 35 3.13 -12.76 -0.83
N ASP A 36 3.85 -12.41 -1.90
CA ASP A 36 4.86 -13.25 -2.54
C ASP A 36 6.28 -12.67 -2.36
N PRO A 37 7.18 -13.33 -1.61
CA PRO A 37 8.54 -12.87 -1.41
C PRO A 37 9.36 -12.78 -2.70
N GLU A 38 9.07 -13.59 -3.72
CA GLU A 38 9.74 -13.50 -5.01
C GLU A 38 9.23 -12.31 -5.82
N ALA A 39 7.92 -12.08 -5.87
CA ALA A 39 7.34 -10.91 -6.50
C ALA A 39 7.88 -9.61 -5.88
N ALA A 40 7.94 -9.53 -4.54
CA ALA A 40 8.54 -8.40 -3.84
C ALA A 40 10.00 -8.18 -4.26
N ARG A 41 10.82 -9.23 -4.32
CA ARG A 41 12.23 -9.14 -4.75
C ARG A 41 12.37 -8.64 -6.19
N ARG A 42 11.58 -9.16 -7.13
CA ARG A 42 11.59 -8.73 -8.53
C ARG A 42 11.19 -7.27 -8.67
N MET A 43 10.11 -6.87 -7.98
CA MET A 43 9.63 -5.49 -7.97
C MET A 43 10.70 -4.53 -7.39
N THR A 44 11.36 -4.91 -6.30
CA THR A 44 12.44 -4.11 -5.71
C THR A 44 13.65 -3.99 -6.64
N ALA A 45 14.05 -5.07 -7.31
CA ALA A 45 15.14 -5.02 -8.28
C ALA A 45 14.82 -4.12 -9.48
N ALA A 46 13.56 -4.11 -9.93
CA ALA A 46 13.12 -3.32 -11.08
C ALA A 46 12.91 -1.82 -10.75
N THR A 47 12.47 -1.50 -9.54
CA THR A 47 12.02 -0.13 -9.18
C THR A 47 12.92 0.55 -8.15
N GLY A 48 13.80 -0.20 -7.49
CA GLY A 48 14.56 0.25 -6.31
C GLY A 48 13.72 0.41 -5.04
N ARG A 49 12.40 0.18 -5.10
CA ARG A 49 11.48 0.36 -3.96
C ARG A 49 11.34 -0.95 -3.18
N ARG A 50 11.56 -0.89 -1.87
CA ARG A 50 11.53 -2.08 -1.00
C ARG A 50 10.20 -2.21 -0.27
N CYS A 51 9.55 -3.36 -0.39
CA CYS A 51 8.46 -3.73 0.53
C CYS A 51 9.01 -3.91 1.94
N GLU A 52 8.54 -3.11 2.89
CA GLU A 52 8.96 -3.22 4.29
C GLU A 52 8.46 -4.51 4.96
N ARG A 53 7.24 -4.94 4.60
CA ARG A 53 6.60 -6.14 5.15
C ARG A 53 6.17 -7.05 4.02
N VAL A 54 6.63 -8.30 4.08
CA VAL A 54 6.17 -9.40 3.22
C VAL A 54 5.56 -10.47 4.13
N VAL A 55 4.36 -10.93 3.80
CA VAL A 55 3.54 -11.87 4.56
C VAL A 55 3.38 -13.14 3.73
N GLN A 56 3.67 -14.30 4.29
CA GLN A 56 3.29 -15.55 3.63
C GLN A 56 1.81 -15.84 3.90
N PRO A 57 0.97 -15.98 2.86
CA PRO A 57 -0.44 -16.31 3.05
C PRO A 57 -0.59 -17.69 3.72
N LEU A 58 -1.62 -17.82 4.54
CA LEU A 58 -1.97 -19.11 5.17
C LEU A 58 -2.38 -20.11 4.07
N PRO A 59 -2.01 -21.40 4.18
CA PRO A 59 -2.46 -22.41 3.23
C PRO A 59 -3.99 -22.42 3.09
N GLU A 60 -4.49 -22.43 1.86
CA GLU A 60 -5.91 -22.56 1.60
C GLU A 60 -6.41 -23.93 2.04
N ALA A 61 -7.57 -23.97 2.71
CA ALA A 61 -8.19 -25.22 3.10
C ALA A 61 -8.61 -26.01 1.85
N PRO A 62 -8.52 -27.35 1.87
CA PRO A 62 -8.96 -28.14 0.73
C PRO A 62 -10.45 -27.89 0.44
N PRO A 63 -10.85 -27.72 -0.83
CA PRO A 63 -12.24 -27.49 -1.18
C PRO A 63 -13.11 -28.69 -0.75
N PRO A 64 -14.36 -28.46 -0.31
CA PRO A 64 -15.27 -29.53 0.11
C PRO A 64 -15.79 -30.39 -1.05
N TYR A 65 -15.33 -30.14 -2.28
CA TYR A 65 -15.76 -30.82 -3.48
C TYR A 65 -14.56 -31.42 -4.22
N ARG A 66 -14.81 -32.51 -4.95
CA ARG A 66 -13.82 -33.19 -5.78
C ARG A 66 -14.10 -32.84 -7.24
N MET A 67 -13.18 -32.13 -7.90
CA MET A 67 -13.28 -31.95 -9.35
C MET A 67 -13.12 -33.31 -10.03
N ARG A 68 -14.10 -33.72 -10.85
CA ARG A 68 -13.95 -34.87 -11.74
C ARG A 68 -13.24 -34.38 -13.00
N ALA A 69 -12.11 -35.02 -13.32
CA ALA A 69 -11.39 -34.83 -14.58
C ALA A 69 -12.18 -35.41 -15.76
#